data_AF-A0AAV2GX04-F1
#
_entry.id   AF-A0AAV2GX04-F1
#
_cell.length_a   1.000
_cell.length_b   1.000
_cell.length_c   1.000
_cell.angle_alpha   90.00
_cell.angle_beta   90.00
_cell.angle_gamma   90.00
#
_symmetry.space_group_name_H-M   'P 1'
#
loop_
_entity.id
_entity.type
_entity.pdbx_description
1 polymer ?
#
loop_
_entity_poly.entity_id
_entity_poly.type
_entity_poly.pdbx_seq_one_letter_code
_entity_poly.pdbx_strand_id
1 'polypeptide(L)'
;MSRQLHFARSLLTNMKSDRGLTWRVAPLANQKRGFSGTPGDGSGKGGGGGGAIRSAGGGLGKRAATQEEKYFHDEELRQLRKMKEKMLENYRLEMSFHEKQLMSHKDSLKMHQELLKREGNKDSIQEKIVEHEQGLRKEELAIKDIQEMMKKLEQ
;
A
#
# COMPACT_ATOMS: atom_id res chain seq x y z
N MET A 1 -56.74 -32.07 -17.85
CA MET A 1 -57.17 -32.44 -19.22
C MET A 1 -57.29 -31.17 -20.06
N SER A 2 -56.76 -31.27 -21.27
CA SER A 2 -56.54 -30.27 -22.32
C SER A 2 -57.69 -29.32 -22.68
N ARG A 3 -57.32 -28.14 -23.21
CA ARG A 3 -57.72 -27.53 -24.52
C ARG A 3 -57.19 -26.09 -24.53
N GLN A 4 -56.03 -25.79 -25.13
CA GLN A 4 -55.81 -25.40 -26.53
C GLN A 4 -56.89 -24.53 -27.17
N LEU A 5 -56.49 -23.34 -27.65
CA LEU A 5 -56.56 -22.83 -29.04
C LEU A 5 -56.15 -21.34 -29.00
N HIS A 6 -54.91 -21.00 -29.38
CA HIS A 6 -54.53 -20.53 -30.72
C HIS A 6 -55.30 -19.32 -31.23
N PHE A 7 -54.62 -18.17 -31.28
CA PHE A 7 -54.77 -17.24 -32.41
C PHE A 7 -53.41 -16.62 -32.74
N ALA A 8 -52.92 -16.92 -33.93
CA ALA A 8 -51.71 -16.37 -34.53
C ALA A 8 -52.03 -15.06 -35.27
N ARG A 9 -51.12 -14.08 -35.25
CA ARG A 9 -50.99 -13.07 -36.31
C ARG A 9 -49.61 -12.39 -36.19
N SER A 10 -48.69 -12.79 -37.07
CA SER A 10 -48.19 -12.05 -38.24
C SER A 10 -47.05 -11.07 -37.92
N LEU A 11 -45.82 -11.46 -38.24
CA LEU A 11 -45.06 -11.07 -39.44
C LEU A 11 -44.41 -9.68 -39.34
N LEU A 12 -43.07 -9.74 -39.25
CA LEU A 12 -42.06 -8.82 -39.83
C LEU A 12 -42.21 -7.33 -39.45
N THR A 13 -41.21 -6.72 -38.82
CA THR A 13 -40.03 -6.26 -39.55
C THR A 13 -38.74 -6.26 -38.72
N ASN A 14 -37.66 -6.63 -39.39
CA ASN A 14 -36.27 -6.38 -39.04
C ASN A 14 -36.01 -4.93 -38.59
N MET A 15 -35.31 -4.77 -37.47
CA MET A 15 -34.56 -3.56 -37.17
C MET A 15 -33.15 -3.97 -36.69
N LYS A 16 -32.27 -4.25 -37.65
CA LYS A 16 -30.82 -4.15 -37.45
C LYS A 16 -30.47 -2.67 -37.59
N SER A 17 -30.06 -2.04 -36.50
CA SER A 17 -29.27 -0.81 -36.59
C SER A 17 -27.93 -1.08 -35.94
N ASP A 18 -26.96 -1.40 -36.81
CA ASP A 18 -25.54 -1.35 -36.51
C ASP A 18 -25.17 -0.03 -35.86
N ARG A 19 -24.77 -0.07 -34.59
CA ARG A 19 -23.87 0.91 -33.99
C ARG A 19 -22.89 0.17 -33.09
N GLY A 20 -21.99 -0.56 -33.74
CA GLY A 20 -20.73 -0.97 -33.14
C GLY A 20 -19.95 0.27 -32.74
N LEU A 21 -20.13 0.71 -31.49
CA LEU A 21 -19.30 1.72 -30.85
C LEU A 21 -17.97 1.04 -30.53
N THR A 22 -17.13 0.88 -31.55
CA THR A 22 -15.75 0.46 -31.35
C THR A 22 -15.04 1.60 -30.64
N TRP A 23 -14.61 1.36 -29.41
CA TRP A 23 -13.67 2.23 -28.71
C TRP A 23 -12.33 2.14 -29.47
N ARG A 24 -12.20 2.87 -30.57
CA ARG A 24 -10.90 3.16 -31.18
C ARG A 24 -10.12 3.94 -30.13
N VAL A 25 -9.30 3.24 -29.37
CA VAL A 25 -8.29 3.81 -28.49
C VAL A 25 -7.31 4.51 -29.43
N ALA A 26 -7.43 5.84 -29.55
CA ALA A 26 -6.41 6.62 -30.23
C ALA A 26 -5.10 6.44 -29.45
N PRO A 27 -3.98 6.10 -30.10
CA PRO A 27 -2.72 6.03 -29.40
C PRO A 27 -2.38 7.45 -28.96
N LEU A 28 -2.31 7.67 -27.63
CA LEU A 28 -1.70 8.89 -27.10
C LEU A 28 -0.25 8.91 -27.60
N ALA A 29 0.00 9.71 -28.62
CA ALA A 29 1.34 10.07 -29.03
C ALA A 29 2.07 10.60 -27.78
N ASN A 30 3.12 9.89 -27.40
CA ASN A 30 3.97 10.22 -26.27
C ASN A 30 4.73 11.52 -26.59
N GLN A 31 4.08 12.66 -26.35
CA GLN A 31 4.72 13.96 -26.48
C GLN A 31 5.74 14.10 -25.35
N LYS A 32 6.98 13.67 -25.61
CA LYS A 32 8.15 14.04 -24.81
C LYS A 32 8.29 15.55 -24.85
N ARG A 33 7.63 16.27 -23.93
CA ARG A 33 7.97 17.65 -23.61
C ARG A 33 9.30 17.62 -22.86
N GLY A 34 10.39 17.71 -23.61
CA GLY A 34 11.70 17.96 -23.04
C GLY A 34 11.68 19.26 -22.26
N PHE A 35 11.99 19.19 -20.97
CA PHE A 35 12.22 20.33 -20.11
C PHE A 35 13.61 20.89 -20.45
N SER A 36 13.70 21.72 -21.49
CA SER A 36 14.95 22.34 -21.93
C SER A 36 15.05 23.79 -21.44
N GLY A 37 14.99 23.99 -20.13
CA GLY A 37 15.21 25.29 -19.49
C GLY A 37 15.86 25.10 -18.14
N THR A 38 16.85 25.93 -17.80
CA THR A 38 17.48 25.88 -16.47
C THR A 38 16.58 26.58 -15.44
N PRO A 39 16.52 26.11 -14.18
CA PRO A 39 15.77 26.81 -13.14
C PRO A 39 16.25 28.27 -13.00
N GLY A 40 15.33 29.23 -13.12
CA GLY A 40 15.62 30.66 -12.99
C GLY A 40 16.00 31.40 -14.28
N ASP A 41 15.84 30.79 -15.46
CA ASP A 41 16.26 31.36 -16.77
C ASP A 41 15.26 32.32 -17.43
N GLY A 42 14.26 32.81 -16.70
CA GLY A 42 13.28 33.72 -17.27
C GLY A 42 12.20 33.02 -18.10
N SER A 43 11.26 33.78 -18.66
CA SER A 43 10.08 33.30 -19.37
C SER A 43 10.41 32.74 -20.78
N GLY A 44 11.24 31.70 -20.82
CA GLY A 44 11.60 30.93 -22.01
C GLY A 44 11.73 29.43 -21.68
N LYS A 45 10.85 28.62 -22.28
CA LYS A 45 10.90 27.14 -22.43
C LYS A 45 11.17 26.27 -21.18
N GLY A 46 10.69 26.64 -19.99
CA GLY A 46 10.72 25.70 -18.86
C GLY A 46 9.96 26.04 -17.57
N GLY A 47 9.42 27.23 -17.35
CA GLY A 47 8.76 27.56 -16.08
C GLY A 47 7.62 28.55 -16.25
N GLY A 48 6.44 28.21 -15.75
CA GLY A 48 5.26 29.07 -15.77
C GLY A 48 5.53 30.44 -15.14
N GLY A 49 4.98 31.49 -15.76
CA GLY A 49 5.18 32.89 -15.38
C GLY A 49 4.61 33.24 -14.01
N GLY A 50 5.27 32.79 -12.95
CA GLY A 50 4.90 33.03 -11.54
C GLY A 50 5.51 34.30 -10.93
N GLY A 51 5.69 35.38 -11.71
CA GLY A 51 6.12 36.69 -11.21
C GLY A 51 7.32 37.31 -11.95
N ALA A 52 7.37 38.65 -11.97
CA ALA A 52 8.32 39.48 -12.75
C ALA A 52 9.81 39.13 -12.50
N ILE A 53 10.14 38.64 -11.30
CA ILE A 53 11.53 38.35 -10.89
C ILE A 53 12.02 37.02 -11.47
N ARG A 54 11.18 35.98 -11.50
CA ARG A 54 11.54 34.68 -12.11
C ARG A 54 11.49 34.74 -13.63
N SER A 55 10.61 35.57 -14.20
CA SER A 55 10.50 35.76 -15.65
C SER A 55 11.62 36.59 -16.28
N ALA A 56 12.30 37.45 -15.49
CA ALA A 56 13.40 38.29 -15.99
C ALA A 56 14.74 37.55 -16.15
N GLY A 57 14.89 36.34 -15.59
CA GLY A 57 16.09 35.50 -15.84
C GLY A 57 17.42 36.03 -15.26
N GLY A 58 17.37 36.83 -14.20
CA GLY A 58 18.55 37.47 -13.59
C GLY A 58 19.13 36.74 -12.37
N GLY A 59 20.20 37.29 -11.77
CA GLY A 59 20.83 36.75 -10.55
C GLY A 59 19.86 36.57 -9.36
N LEU A 60 18.84 37.44 -9.25
CA LEU A 60 17.77 37.31 -8.26
C LEU A 60 16.79 36.17 -8.58
N GLY A 61 16.49 35.93 -9.86
CA GLY A 61 15.65 34.81 -10.30
C GLY A 61 16.33 33.46 -10.07
N LYS A 62 17.65 33.37 -10.32
CA LYS A 62 18.46 32.18 -10.02
C LYS A 62 18.53 31.90 -8.51
N ARG A 63 18.74 32.93 -7.69
CA ARG A 63 18.72 32.80 -6.22
C ARG A 63 17.36 32.32 -5.69
N ALA A 64 16.27 32.84 -6.23
CA ALA A 64 14.92 32.41 -5.88
C ALA A 64 14.67 30.95 -6.27
N ALA A 65 15.07 30.53 -7.47
CA ALA A 65 14.95 29.14 -7.92
C ALA A 65 15.72 28.16 -7.02
N THR A 66 16.96 28.50 -6.63
CA THR A 66 17.74 27.67 -5.69
C THR A 66 17.11 27.58 -4.30
N GLN A 67 16.50 28.67 -3.81
CA GLN A 67 15.87 28.67 -2.50
C GLN A 67 14.57 27.85 -2.49
N GLU A 68 13.80 27.92 -3.58
CA GLU A 68 12.61 27.09 -3.77
C GLU A 68 12.98 25.60 -3.86
N GLU A 69 14.00 25.25 -4.64
CA GLU A 69 14.48 23.87 -4.76
C GLU A 69 14.92 23.30 -3.39
N LYS A 70 15.67 24.07 -2.59
CA LYS A 70 16.03 23.67 -1.22
C LYS A 70 14.79 23.45 -0.34
N TYR A 71 13.83 24.38 -0.39
CA TYR A 71 12.61 24.27 0.40
C TYR A 71 11.81 23.01 0.05
N PHE A 72 11.63 22.71 -1.25
CA PHE A 72 10.93 21.51 -1.68
C PHE A 72 11.67 20.23 -1.28
N HIS A 73 13.00 20.21 -1.44
CA HIS A 73 13.81 19.07 -1.02
C HIS A 73 13.72 18.80 0.49
N ASP A 74 13.83 19.85 1.32
CA ASP A 74 13.70 19.74 2.77
C ASP A 74 12.29 19.27 3.18
N GLU A 75 11.26 19.76 2.49
CA GLU A 75 9.87 19.36 2.73
C GLU A 75 9.60 17.90 2.34
N GLU A 76 10.13 17.44 1.22
CA GLU A 76 10.08 16.02 0.82
C GLU A 76 10.76 15.13 1.86
N LEU A 77 11.97 15.49 2.30
CA LEU A 77 12.69 14.77 3.37
C LEU A 77 11.88 14.74 4.66
N ARG A 78 11.24 15.86 5.03
CA ARG A 78 10.38 15.94 6.21
C ARG A 78 9.18 15.01 6.11
N GLN A 79 8.55 14.92 4.94
CA GLN A 79 7.42 14.02 4.71
C GLN A 79 7.86 12.55 4.78
N LEU A 80 8.98 12.20 4.16
CA LEU A 80 9.54 10.85 4.21
C LEU A 80 9.89 10.43 5.64
N ARG A 81 10.49 11.32 6.44
CA ARG A 81 10.76 11.06 7.87
C ARG A 81 9.48 10.78 8.65
N LYS A 82 8.45 11.62 8.48
CA LYS A 82 7.15 11.41 9.14
C LYS A 82 6.49 10.10 8.74
N MET A 83 6.61 9.68 7.48
CA MET A 83 6.08 8.39 7.03
C MET A 83 6.84 7.23 7.69
N LYS A 84 8.18 7.30 7.73
CA LYS A 84 9.01 6.30 8.42
C LYS A 84 8.67 6.20 9.90
N GLU A 85 8.53 7.33 10.60
CA GLU A 85 8.16 7.36 12.02
C GLU A 85 6.81 6.67 12.30
N LYS A 86 5.79 6.96 11.50
CA LYS A 86 4.47 6.31 11.62
C LYS A 86 4.53 4.80 11.36
N MET A 87 5.34 4.36 10.39
CA MET A 87 5.54 2.93 10.14
C MET A 87 6.21 2.25 11.33
N LEU A 88 7.25 2.86 11.90
CA LEU A 88 7.94 2.34 13.09
C LEU A 88 7.01 2.29 14.31
N GLU A 89 6.12 3.27 14.49
CA GLU A 89 5.12 3.26 15.55
C GLU A 89 4.15 2.07 15.39
N ASN A 90 3.64 1.84 14.18
CA ASN A 90 2.78 0.69 13.90
C ASN A 90 3.48 -0.64 14.17
N TYR A 91 4.73 -0.81 13.73
CA TYR A 91 5.50 -2.03 13.99
C TYR A 91 5.76 -2.26 15.49
N ARG A 92 5.99 -1.20 16.26
CA ARG A 92 6.12 -1.31 17.72
C ARG A 92 4.84 -1.79 18.38
N LEU A 93 3.69 -1.27 17.95
CA LEU A 93 2.39 -1.71 18.45
C LEU A 93 2.11 -3.18 18.11
N GLU A 94 2.37 -3.59 16.87
CA GLU A 94 2.22 -4.96 16.40
C GLU A 94 3.14 -5.93 17.17
N MET A 95 4.41 -5.55 17.38
CA MET A 95 5.34 -6.33 18.19
C MET A 95 4.85 -6.50 19.63
N SER A 96 4.31 -5.45 20.25
CA SER A 96 3.75 -5.54 21.61
C SER A 96 2.53 -6.46 21.70
N PHE A 97 1.78 -6.61 20.61
CA PHE A 97 0.66 -7.54 20.52
C PHE A 97 1.16 -8.98 20.43
N HIS A 98 2.11 -9.26 19.54
CA HIS A 98 2.73 -10.59 19.41
C HIS A 98 3.45 -11.02 20.70
N GLU A 99 4.12 -10.11 21.41
CA GLU A 99 4.72 -10.39 22.71
C GLU A 99 3.69 -10.85 23.76
N LYS A 100 2.50 -10.24 23.78
CA LYS A 100 1.41 -10.67 24.67
C LYS A 100 0.88 -12.06 24.30
N GLN A 101 0.72 -12.34 23.01
CA GLN A 101 0.32 -13.68 22.55
C GLN A 101 1.36 -14.72 22.94
N LEU A 102 2.64 -14.41 22.73
CA LEU A 102 3.76 -15.26 23.12
C LEU A 102 3.72 -15.61 24.61
N MET A 103 3.46 -14.63 25.47
CA MET A 103 3.32 -14.85 26.91
C MET A 103 2.13 -15.75 27.23
N SER A 104 0.97 -15.51 26.63
CA SER A 104 -0.21 -16.36 26.83
C SER A 104 0.04 -17.82 26.40
N HIS A 105 0.72 -18.03 25.26
CA HIS A 105 1.09 -19.36 24.80
C HIS A 105 2.07 -20.06 25.75
N LYS A 106 3.05 -19.32 26.30
CA LYS A 106 4.01 -19.84 27.29
C LYS A 106 3.32 -20.25 28.59
N ASP A 107 2.39 -19.43 29.08
CA ASP A 107 1.64 -19.72 30.31
C ASP A 107 0.78 -20.97 30.12
N SER A 108 0.04 -21.08 29.02
CA SER A 108 -0.74 -22.28 28.69
C SER A 108 0.13 -23.54 28.58
N LEU A 109 1.30 -23.44 27.94
CA LEU A 109 2.25 -24.55 27.85
C LEU A 109 2.70 -25.03 29.22
N LYS A 110 3.06 -24.10 30.11
CA LYS A 110 3.46 -24.43 31.47
C LYS A 110 2.35 -25.17 32.21
N MET A 111 1.11 -24.68 32.11
CA MET A 111 -0.05 -25.31 32.73
C MET A 111 -0.30 -26.72 32.17
N HIS A 112 -0.25 -26.90 30.84
CA HIS A 112 -0.44 -28.21 30.22
C HIS A 112 0.70 -29.19 30.55
N GLN A 113 1.94 -28.70 30.67
CA GLN A 113 3.07 -29.51 31.12
C GLN A 113 2.90 -29.98 32.58
N GLU A 114 2.35 -29.14 33.45
CA GLU A 114 2.03 -29.52 34.82
C GLU A 114 0.89 -30.55 34.89
N LEU A 115 -0.14 -30.41 34.04
CA LEU A 115 -1.23 -31.37 33.93
C LEU A 115 -0.76 -32.74 33.42
N LEU A 116 0.16 -32.77 32.45
CA LEU A 116 0.73 -34.01 31.92
C LEU A 116 1.44 -34.84 33.02
N LYS A 117 2.00 -34.18 34.04
CA LYS A 117 2.64 -34.85 35.18
C LYS A 117 1.63 -35.44 36.17
N ARG A 118 0.40 -34.93 36.20
CA ARG A 118 -0.63 -35.28 37.20
C ARG A 118 -1.69 -36.24 36.67
N GLU A 119 -2.04 -36.18 35.39
CA GLU A 119 -3.19 -36.88 34.82
C GLU A 119 -2.85 -38.09 33.95
N GLY A 120 -3.84 -38.98 33.79
CA GLY A 120 -3.78 -40.16 32.92
C GLY A 120 -4.18 -39.93 31.46
N ASN A 121 -4.86 -38.81 31.14
CA ASN A 121 -5.30 -38.50 29.78
C ASN A 121 -4.23 -37.74 29.00
N LYS A 122 -3.18 -38.46 28.60
CA LYS A 122 -1.96 -37.87 28.01
C LYS A 122 -2.18 -37.38 26.58
N ASP A 123 -3.03 -38.04 25.81
CA ASP A 123 -3.17 -37.77 24.37
C ASP A 123 -3.80 -36.39 24.10
N SER A 124 -4.89 -36.05 24.78
CA SER A 124 -5.54 -34.74 24.62
C SER A 124 -4.66 -33.58 25.12
N ILE A 125 -3.87 -33.81 26.17
CA ILE A 125 -2.96 -32.80 26.70
C ILE A 125 -1.78 -32.58 25.75
N GLN A 126 -1.24 -33.66 25.16
CA GLN A 126 -0.18 -33.57 24.16
C GLN A 126 -0.63 -32.82 22.90
N GLU A 127 -1.86 -33.05 22.43
CA GLU A 127 -2.42 -32.32 21.30
C GLU A 127 -2.43 -30.79 21.56
N LYS A 128 -2.94 -30.36 22.71
CA LYS A 128 -2.95 -28.92 23.09
C LYS A 128 -1.55 -28.34 23.25
N ILE A 129 -0.60 -29.11 23.77
CA ILE A 129 0.81 -28.69 23.86
C ILE A 129 1.36 -28.43 22.45
N VAL A 130 1.14 -29.35 21.52
CA VAL A 130 1.60 -29.19 20.12
C VAL A 130 0.96 -27.96 19.48
N GLU A 131 -0.33 -27.71 19.70
CA GLU A 131 -1.02 -26.51 19.22
C GLU A 131 -0.39 -25.23 19.77
N HIS A 132 -0.18 -25.14 21.09
CA HIS A 132 0.43 -23.96 21.69
C HIS A 132 1.90 -23.77 21.28
N GLU A 133 2.66 -24.84 21.08
CA GLU A 133 4.02 -24.77 20.53
C GLU A 133 4.03 -24.28 19.08
N GLN A 134 3.08 -24.73 18.25
CA GLN A 134 2.92 -24.23 16.89
C GLN A 134 2.54 -22.74 16.90
N GLY A 135 1.65 -22.32 17.79
CA GLY A 135 1.32 -20.91 18.02
C GLY A 135 2.56 -20.11 18.39
N LEU A 136 3.32 -20.58 19.39
CA LEU A 136 4.56 -19.94 19.84
C LEU A 136 5.57 -19.76 18.70
N ARG A 137 5.78 -20.79 17.87
CA ARG A 137 6.66 -20.70 16.70
C ARG A 137 6.20 -19.66 15.67
N LYS A 138 4.89 -19.51 15.45
CA LYS A 138 4.34 -18.50 14.54
C LYS A 138 4.55 -17.09 15.07
N GLU A 139 4.27 -16.86 16.36
CA GLU A 139 4.48 -15.56 17.01
C GLU A 139 5.95 -15.15 17.02
N GLU A 140 6.87 -16.08 17.32
CA GLU A 140 8.32 -15.82 17.27
C GLU A 140 8.81 -15.48 15.87
N LEU A 141 8.26 -16.10 14.83
CA LEU A 141 8.58 -15.78 13.45
C LEU A 141 8.09 -14.37 13.09
N ALA A 142 6.84 -14.04 13.43
CA ALA A 142 6.28 -12.72 13.17
C ALA A 142 7.09 -11.59 13.84
N ILE A 143 7.52 -11.79 15.09
CA ILE A 143 8.37 -10.83 15.79
C ILE A 143 9.72 -10.64 15.07
N LYS A 144 10.35 -11.74 14.61
CA LYS A 144 11.61 -11.66 13.86
C LYS A 144 11.44 -10.92 12.53
N ASP A 145 10.37 -11.20 11.80
CA ASP A 145 10.07 -10.55 10.53
C ASP A 145 9.87 -9.04 10.74
N ILE A 146 9.14 -8.64 11.79
CA ILE A 146 8.96 -7.23 12.16
C ILE A 146 10.28 -6.57 12.52
N GLN A 147 11.13 -7.23 13.33
CA GLN A 147 12.46 -6.72 13.68
C GLN A 147 13.35 -6.52 12.44
N GLU A 148 13.30 -7.45 11.48
CA GLU A 148 14.04 -7.31 10.23
C GLU A 148 13.51 -6.15 9.38
N MET A 149 12.19 -5.97 9.30
CA MET A 149 11.57 -4.84 8.62
C MET A 149 11.96 -3.50 9.26
N MET A 150 11.95 -3.41 10.60
CA MET A 150 12.39 -2.22 11.32
C MET A 150 13.87 -1.89 11.03
N LYS A 151 14.74 -2.90 11.03
CA LYS A 151 16.17 -2.72 10.71
C LYS A 151 16.39 -2.21 9.28
N LYS A 152 15.56 -2.63 8.31
CA LYS A 152 15.60 -2.14 6.92
C LYS A 152 15.16 -0.67 6.80
N LEU A 153 14.28 -0.19 7.68
CA LEU A 153 13.82 1.20 7.67
C LEU A 153 14.84 2.20 8.22
N GLU A 154 15.75 1.73 9.08
CA GLU A 154 16.84 2.51 9.68
C GLU A 154 18.05 2.70 8.75
N GLN A 155 18.19 1.86 7.72
CA GLN A 155 19.19 1.98 6.66
C GLN A 155 18.80 3.03 5.61
#